data_AF-A0A9E2LME6-F1
#
_entry.id   AF-A0A9E2LME6-F1
#
_cell.length_a   1.000
_cell.length_b   1.000
_cell.length_c   1.000
_cell.angle_alpha   90.00
_cell.angle_beta   90.00
_cell.angle_gamma   90.00
#
_symmetry.space_group_name_H-M   'P 1'
#
loop_
_entity.id
_entity.type
_entity.pdbx_description
1 polymer ?
#
loop_
_entity_poly.entity_id
_entity_poly.type
_entity_poly.pdbx_seq_one_letter_code
_entity_poly.pdbx_strand_id
1 'polypeptide(L)' 'MTMIKILETIPKELQEQVVEHMRYYIEDILEETKWNESFSKSQNKLVAAARKARKEIKEGKAVPLSQDAL' A
#
# COMPACT_ATOMS: atom_id res chain seq x y z
N MET A 1 -14.56 -16.57 -18.56
CA MET A 1 -13.68 -15.88 -19.51
C MET A 1 -12.29 -15.80 -18.88
N THR A 2 -11.21 -16.12 -19.59
CA THR A 2 -9.83 -15.97 -19.08
C THR A 2 -9.18 -14.73 -19.69
N MET A 3 -8.15 -14.19 -19.05
CA MET A 3 -7.43 -12.99 -19.54
C MET A 3 -6.85 -13.20 -20.94
N ILE A 4 -6.38 -14.42 -21.23
CA ILE A 4 -5.91 -14.83 -22.56
C ILE A 4 -7.03 -14.71 -23.61
N LYS A 5 -8.24 -15.20 -23.29
CA LYS A 5 -9.39 -15.11 -24.21
C LYS A 5 -9.83 -13.66 -24.47
N ILE A 6 -9.63 -12.76 -23.50
CA ILE A 6 -9.90 -11.33 -23.70
C ILE A 6 -8.84 -10.74 -24.63
N LEU A 7 -7.55 -11.06 -24.41
CA LEU A 7 -6.45 -10.56 -25.24
C LEU A 7 -6.58 -11.00 -26.70
N GLU A 8 -7.04 -12.22 -26.97
CA GLU A 8 -7.32 -12.74 -28.32
C GLU A 8 -8.39 -11.94 -29.08
N THR A 9 -9.28 -11.22 -28.39
CA THR A 9 -10.31 -10.37 -29.03
C THR A 9 -9.80 -8.97 -29.39
N ILE A 10 -8.60 -8.61 -28.96
CA ILE A 10 -8.02 -7.28 -29.15
C ILE A 10 -7.14 -7.27 -30.41
N PRO A 11 -7.16 -6.19 -31.23
CA PRO A 11 -6.25 -6.03 -32.37
C PRO A 11 -4.79 -6.25 -31.96
N LYS A 12 -4.01 -6.96 -32.78
CA LYS A 12 -2.64 -7.35 -32.43
C LYS A 12 -1.76 -6.16 -32.08
N GLU A 13 -2.00 -5.03 -32.73
CA GLU A 13 -1.25 -3.78 -32.54
C GLU A 13 -1.47 -3.17 -31.15
N LEU A 14 -2.56 -3.56 -30.47
CA LEU A 14 -2.91 -3.07 -29.13
C LEU A 14 -2.66 -4.10 -28.01
N GLN A 15 -2.36 -5.35 -28.35
CA GLN A 15 -2.19 -6.42 -27.35
C GLN A 15 -1.03 -6.13 -26.39
N GLU A 16 0.11 -5.66 -26.91
CA GLU A 16 1.28 -5.30 -26.11
C GLU A 16 0.95 -4.25 -25.05
N GLN A 17 0.28 -3.17 -25.48
CA GLN A 17 -0.11 -2.07 -24.60
C GLN A 17 -1.08 -2.54 -23.51
N VAL A 18 -2.03 -3.40 -23.87
CA VAL A 18 -3.00 -3.95 -22.92
C VAL A 18 -2.33 -4.86 -21.90
N VAL A 19 -1.38 -5.71 -22.32
CA VAL A 19 -0.59 -6.56 -21.43
C VAL A 19 0.20 -5.72 -20.43
N GLU A 20 0.85 -4.65 -20.88
CA GLU A 20 1.60 -3.75 -20.00
C GLU A 20 0.72 -3.06 -18.95
N HIS A 21 -0.43 -2.51 -19.35
CA HIS A 21 -1.36 -1.93 -18.38
C HIS A 21 -1.91 -2.95 -17.38
N MET A 22 -2.19 -4.18 -17.82
CA MET A 22 -2.62 -5.25 -16.92
C MET A 22 -1.51 -5.65 -15.94
N ARG A 23 -0.25 -5.67 -16.37
CA ARG A 23 0.90 -5.93 -15.49
C ARG A 23 0.94 -4.93 -14.34
N TYR A 24 0.89 -3.63 -14.66
CA TYR A 24 0.85 -2.58 -13.63
C TYR A 24 -0.34 -2.72 -12.70
N TYR A 25 -1.53 -3.00 -13.23
CA TYR A 25 -2.73 -3.19 -12.42
C TYR A 25 -2.62 -4.39 -11.46
N ILE A 26 -2.03 -5.50 -11.92
CA ILE A 26 -1.78 -6.68 -11.08
C ILE A 26 -0.75 -6.36 -9.99
N GLU A 27 0.32 -5.65 -10.32
CA GLU A 27 1.33 -5.23 -9.36
C GLU A 27 0.73 -4.36 -8.25
N ASP A 28 -0.12 -3.39 -8.60
CA ASP A 28 -0.84 -2.51 -7.67
C ASP A 28 -1.73 -3.30 -6.70
N ILE A 29 -2.52 -4.26 -7.22
CA ILE A 29 -3.35 -5.14 -6.38
C ILE A 29 -2.49 -5.96 -5.41
N LEU A 30 -1.38 -6.51 -5.89
CA LEU A 30 -0.50 -7.34 -5.06
C LEU A 30 0.18 -6.51 -3.97
N GLU A 31 0.58 -5.28 -4.28
CA GLU A 31 1.12 -4.34 -3.30
C GLU A 31 0.07 -3.98 -2.26
N GLU A 32 -1.14 -3.62 -2.67
CA GLU A 32 -2.20 -3.27 -1.72
C GLU A 32 -2.62 -4.45 -0.85
N THR A 33 -2.57 -5.67 -1.38
CA THR A 33 -2.81 -6.87 -0.58
C THR A 33 -1.75 -7.03 0.51
N LYS A 34 -0.47 -6.82 0.19
CA LYS A 34 0.63 -6.86 1.16
C LYS A 34 0.51 -5.75 2.20
N TRP A 35 0.13 -4.54 1.78
CA TRP A 35 -0.12 -3.41 2.66
C TRP A 35 -1.23 -3.75 3.67
N ASN A 36 -2.38 -4.22 3.18
CA ASN A 36 -3.52 -4.58 4.03
C ASN A 36 -3.18 -5.68 5.04
N GLU A 37 -2.44 -6.71 4.63
CA GLU A 37 -1.99 -7.77 5.54
C GLU A 37 -1.05 -7.22 6.62
N SER A 38 -0.09 -6.40 6.23
CA SER A 38 0.88 -5.77 7.14
C SER A 38 0.22 -4.80 8.11
N PHE A 39 -0.75 -4.02 7.62
CA PHE A 39 -1.51 -3.06 8.41
C PHE A 39 -2.44 -3.77 9.41
N SER A 40 -3.15 -4.80 8.98
CA SER A 40 -4.02 -5.61 9.84
C SER A 40 -3.26 -6.16 11.07
N LYS A 41 -2.02 -6.60 10.87
CA LYS A 41 -1.14 -7.10 11.95
C LYS A 41 -0.59 -6.00 12.88
N SER A 42 -0.59 -4.75 12.44
CA SER A 42 0.07 -3.63 13.16
C SER A 42 -0.92 -2.59 13.72
N GLN A 43 -2.19 -2.60 13.31
CA GLN A 43 -3.19 -1.58 13.66
C GLN A 43 -3.28 -1.31 15.17
N ASN A 44 -3.36 -2.37 15.99
CA ASN A 44 -3.43 -2.22 17.45
C ASN A 44 -2.17 -1.57 18.04
N LYS A 45 -1.00 -1.90 17.51
CA LYS A 45 0.28 -1.31 17.95
C LYS A 45 0.35 0.17 17.57
N LEU A 46 -0.10 0.53 16.36
CA LEU A 46 -0.19 1.92 15.91
C LEU A 46 -1.14 2.74 16.77
N VAL A 47 -2.33 2.20 17.09
CA VAL A 47 -3.28 2.86 18.00
C VAL A 47 -2.68 3.07 19.39
N ALA A 48 -2.00 2.05 19.94
CA ALA A 48 -1.34 2.15 21.23
C ALA A 48 -0.22 3.20 21.23
N ALA A 49 0.61 3.22 20.18
CA ALA A 49 1.68 4.20 20.00
C ALA A 49 1.13 5.63 19.89
N ALA A 50 0.07 5.85 19.11
CA ALA A 50 -0.58 7.14 18.98
C ALA A 50 -1.19 7.63 20.30
N ARG A 51 -1.83 6.74 21.08
CA ARG A 51 -2.34 7.07 22.42
C ARG A 51 -1.21 7.44 23.38
N LYS A 52 -0.11 6.68 23.36
CA LYS A 52 1.08 6.96 24.17
C LYS A 52 1.68 8.32 23.84
N ALA A 53 1.91 8.61 22.55
CA ALA A 53 2.44 9.90 22.11
C ALA A 53 1.56 11.07 22.58
N ARG A 54 0.23 10.96 22.47
CA ARG A 54 -0.69 11.98 22.98
C ARG A 54 -0.59 12.19 24.49
N LYS A 55 -0.39 11.11 25.25
CA LYS A 55 -0.18 11.19 26.70
C LYS A 55 1.15 11.88 27.03
N GLU A 56 2.23 11.52 26.34
CA GLU A 56 3.55 12.12 26.54
C GLU A 56 3.57 13.61 26.18
N ILE A 57 2.85 14.03 25.14
CA ILE A 57 2.66 15.46 24.82
C ILE A 57 1.98 16.18 25.99
N LYS A 58 0.87 15.63 26.52
CA LYS A 58 0.16 16.23 27.66
C LYS A 58 1.01 16.30 28.93
N GLU A 59 1.89 15.33 29.13
CA GLU A 59 2.82 15.28 30.25
C GLU A 59 4.07 16.14 30.03
N GLY A 60 4.20 16.83 28.89
CA GLY A 60 5.36 17.67 28.56
C GLY A 60 6.64 16.88 28.26
N LYS A 61 6.52 15.58 27.97
CA LYS A 61 7.65 14.66 27.70
C LYS A 61 7.98 14.53 26.22
N ALA A 62 7.14 15.10 25.34
CA ALA A 62 7.33 14.99 23.90
C ALA A 62 8.50 15.87 23.42
N VAL A 63 9.31 15.31 22.53
CA VAL A 63 10.39 16.02 21.83
C VAL A 63 9.97 16.23 20.38
N PRO A 64 10.24 17.40 19.77
CA PRO A 64 9.99 17.61 18.35
C PRO A 64 10.73 16.58 17.49
N LEU A 65 10.04 16.05 16.47
CA LEU A 65 10.68 15.21 15.46
C LEU A 65 11.58 16.10 14.60
N SER A 66 12.89 15.84 14.58
CA SER A 66 13.84 16.51 13.69
C SER A 66 14.19 15.61 12.51
N GLN A 67 14.54 16.20 11.36
CA GLN A 67 14.98 15.44 10.17
C GLN A 67 16.24 14.62 10.43
N ASP A 68 17.09 15.05 11.36
CA ASP A 68 18.31 14.34 11.76
C ASP A 68 18.05 13.08 12.60
N ALA A 69 16.81 12.88 13.06
CA ALA A 69 16.40 11.80 13.96
C ALA A 69 15.50 10.73 13.28
N LEU A 70 15.34 10.81 11.96
CA LEU A 70 14.66 9.83 11.10
C LEU A 70 15.67 8.90 10.42
#